data_AF-A0A9D6QX43-F1
#
_entry.id   AF-A0A9D6QX43-F1
#
_cell.length_a   1.000
_cell.length_b   1.000
_cell.length_c   1.000
_cell.angle_alpha   90.00
_cell.angle_beta   90.00
_cell.angle_gamma   90.00
#
_symmetry.space_group_name_H-M   'P 1'
#
loop_
_entity.id
_entity.type
_entity.pdbx_description
1 polymer ?
#
loop_
_entity_poly.entity_id
_entity_poly.type
_entity_poly.pdbx_seq_one_letter_code
_entity_poly.pdbx_strand_id
1 'polypeptide(L)'
;NNGAAFEIAPRVLRALGAQVIALHVEPDGVNINRGYDALEPKLLRETVLRARADWGVQFDGDGDRAVFVDARGNFVDGDFVLAIFARDFAARGWLKNNRVVSTVMANVGLEESLRAIGVELERTSVGDKWVTEKMRARGARIGGEQSGHIVLFDGGHTTGDGLYTTIRLAEILARNGAQLSELAACMQKYPQVLVNVRVPRKPPLDDFPRIRNQVSLSQNVLGDDARILLRYSGTENLARVMIEGPDAAVIAQEANAIARVIEETII
;
A
#
# COMPACT_ATOMS: atom_id res chain seq x y z
N ASN A 1 4.95 -16.69 6.67
CA ASN A 1 5.15 -16.11 8.01
C ASN A 1 4.94 -17.07 9.18
N ASN A 2 4.62 -18.35 8.97
CA ASN A 2 4.16 -19.24 10.06
C ASN A 2 2.95 -18.68 10.83
N GLY A 3 2.12 -17.89 10.15
CA GLY A 3 0.89 -17.30 10.67
C GLY A 3 -0.35 -18.09 10.27
N ALA A 4 -1.55 -17.54 10.43
CA ALA A 4 -2.83 -18.19 10.16
C ALA A 4 -2.96 -18.73 8.73
N ALA A 5 -2.32 -18.08 7.75
CA ALA A 5 -2.36 -18.48 6.35
C ALA A 5 -1.47 -19.70 6.00
N PHE A 6 -0.68 -20.23 6.95
CA PHE A 6 0.38 -21.20 6.65
C PHE A 6 -0.11 -22.49 5.96
N GLU A 7 -1.25 -23.03 6.40
CA GLU A 7 -1.82 -24.26 5.87
C GLU A 7 -2.83 -23.97 4.75
N ILE A 8 -3.71 -22.99 4.98
CA ILE A 8 -4.85 -22.75 4.11
C ILE A 8 -4.45 -22.13 2.76
N ALA A 9 -3.49 -21.20 2.73
CA ALA A 9 -3.13 -20.53 1.48
C ALA A 9 -2.50 -21.49 0.46
N PRO A 10 -1.48 -22.32 0.80
CA PRO A 10 -0.96 -23.30 -0.15
C PRO A 10 -2.01 -24.32 -0.60
N ARG A 11 -2.88 -24.77 0.32
CA ARG A 11 -3.93 -25.74 0.03
C ARG A 11 -4.93 -25.19 -0.98
N VAL A 12 -5.43 -23.98 -0.77
CA VAL A 12 -6.41 -23.33 -1.67
C VAL A 12 -5.79 -23.05 -3.03
N LEU A 13 -4.58 -22.48 -3.08
CA LEU A 13 -3.92 -22.16 -4.36
C LEU A 13 -3.64 -23.42 -5.19
N ARG A 14 -3.20 -24.52 -4.56
CA ARG A 14 -3.04 -25.82 -5.26
C ARG A 14 -4.37 -26.37 -5.76
N ALA A 15 -5.43 -26.26 -4.96
CA ALA A 15 -6.78 -26.71 -5.36
C ALA A 15 -7.33 -25.91 -6.55
N LEU A 16 -6.91 -24.64 -6.70
CA LEU A 16 -7.21 -23.79 -7.85
C LEU A 16 -6.29 -24.05 -9.07
N GLY A 17 -5.39 -25.03 -8.99
CA GLY A 17 -4.54 -25.47 -10.10
C GLY A 17 -3.15 -24.83 -10.16
N ALA A 18 -2.77 -24.01 -9.18
CA ALA A 18 -1.43 -23.41 -9.14
C ALA A 18 -0.36 -24.42 -8.67
N GLN A 19 0.83 -24.34 -9.27
CA GLN A 19 2.03 -24.95 -8.72
C GLN A 19 2.56 -24.06 -7.58
N VAL A 20 2.61 -24.59 -6.35
CA VAL A 20 2.93 -23.78 -5.16
C VAL A 20 4.21 -24.23 -4.48
N ILE A 21 5.18 -23.31 -4.43
CA ILE A 21 6.37 -23.37 -3.57
C ILE A 21 6.04 -22.65 -2.27
N ALA A 22 5.79 -23.40 -1.20
CA ALA A 22 5.40 -22.85 0.09
C ALA A 22 6.64 -22.51 0.93
N LEU A 23 6.65 -21.31 1.54
CA LEU A 23 7.71 -20.83 2.43
C LEU A 23 7.12 -20.49 3.80
N HIS A 24 7.87 -20.76 4.87
CA HIS A 24 7.44 -20.47 6.25
C HIS A 24 6.03 -21.01 6.53
N VAL A 25 5.89 -22.34 6.41
CA VAL A 25 4.66 -23.10 6.63
C VAL A 25 4.81 -24.16 7.75
N GLU A 26 5.69 -23.92 8.70
CA GLU A 26 5.99 -24.81 9.82
C GLU A 26 5.92 -24.02 11.14
N PRO A 27 4.71 -23.62 11.57
CA PRO A 27 4.56 -22.88 12.82
C PRO A 27 4.91 -23.74 14.05
N ASP A 28 5.66 -23.17 14.98
CA ASP A 28 6.05 -23.79 16.25
C ASP A 28 5.43 -23.08 17.48
N GLY A 29 4.55 -22.10 17.23
CA GLY A 29 3.92 -21.25 18.25
C GLY A 29 4.73 -20.02 18.66
N VAL A 30 6.02 -19.92 18.30
CA VAL A 30 6.91 -18.79 18.65
C VAL A 30 7.68 -18.21 17.46
N ASN A 31 7.49 -18.76 16.26
CA ASN A 31 8.17 -18.35 15.02
C ASN A 31 7.27 -17.55 14.05
N ILE A 32 6.09 -17.10 14.50
CA ILE A 32 5.23 -16.21 13.73
C ILE A 32 5.98 -14.91 13.38
N ASN A 33 5.87 -14.47 12.12
CA ASN A 33 6.51 -13.27 11.57
C ASN A 33 8.05 -13.24 11.69
N ARG A 34 8.70 -14.35 12.06
CA ARG A 34 10.17 -14.40 12.10
C ARG A 34 10.73 -14.25 10.68
N GLY A 35 11.52 -13.19 10.47
CA GLY A 35 12.05 -12.86 9.14
C GLY A 35 11.01 -12.32 8.15
N TYR A 36 9.82 -11.90 8.64
CA TYR A 36 8.86 -11.18 7.83
C TYR A 36 9.23 -9.71 7.73
N ASP A 37 9.22 -9.19 6.51
CA ASP A 37 9.27 -7.77 6.23
C ASP A 37 8.22 -7.48 5.15
N ALA A 38 7.22 -6.67 5.50
CA ALA A 38 6.14 -6.28 4.61
C ALA A 38 6.59 -5.31 3.51
N LEU A 39 7.65 -4.54 3.77
CA LEU A 39 8.15 -3.49 2.88
C LEU A 39 9.25 -4.02 1.95
N GLU A 40 10.05 -4.96 2.45
CA GLU A 40 11.13 -5.60 1.70
C GLU A 40 11.06 -7.13 1.82
N PRO A 41 10.17 -7.82 1.07
CA PRO A 41 10.02 -9.28 1.15
C PRO A 41 11.18 -10.02 0.45
N LYS A 42 12.39 -9.89 0.98
CA LYS A 42 13.66 -10.37 0.37
C LYS A 42 13.61 -11.85 0.03
N LEU A 43 13.22 -12.68 0.99
CA LEU A 43 13.14 -14.12 0.81
C LEU A 43 12.13 -14.52 -0.28
N LEU A 44 10.97 -13.85 -0.33
CA LEU A 44 9.98 -14.08 -1.38
C LEU A 44 10.57 -13.74 -2.74
N ARG A 45 11.16 -12.56 -2.88
CA ARG A 45 11.77 -12.08 -4.12
C ARG A 45 12.87 -13.02 -4.61
N GLU A 46 13.80 -13.39 -3.73
CA GLU A 46 14.88 -14.33 -4.06
C GLU A 46 14.32 -15.69 -4.50
N THR A 47 13.26 -16.17 -3.84
CA THR A 47 12.63 -17.44 -4.21
C THR A 47 11.94 -17.36 -5.57
N VAL A 48 11.20 -16.29 -5.85
CA VAL A 48 10.54 -16.08 -7.16
C VAL A 48 11.58 -16.10 -8.28
N LEU A 49 12.67 -15.35 -8.13
CA LEU A 49 13.74 -15.27 -9.12
C LEU A 49 14.46 -16.63 -9.30
N ARG A 50 14.81 -17.30 -8.19
CA ARG A 50 15.51 -18.59 -8.22
C ARG A 50 14.65 -19.71 -8.81
N ALA A 51 13.37 -19.74 -8.46
CA ALA A 51 12.43 -20.76 -8.94
C ALA A 51 11.84 -20.44 -10.32
N ARG A 52 12.07 -19.23 -10.85
CA ARG A 52 11.43 -18.71 -12.06
C ARG A 52 9.90 -18.80 -11.97
N ALA A 53 9.36 -18.45 -10.80
CA ALA A 53 7.92 -18.43 -10.58
C ALA A 53 7.28 -17.22 -11.29
N ASP A 54 6.01 -17.35 -11.69
CA ASP A 54 5.28 -16.27 -12.39
C ASP A 54 5.04 -15.05 -11.49
N TRP A 55 4.85 -15.29 -10.19
CA TRP A 55 4.73 -14.29 -9.13
C TRP A 55 4.84 -14.96 -7.76
N GLY A 56 4.98 -14.15 -6.72
CA GLY A 56 4.95 -14.59 -5.32
C GLY A 56 4.01 -13.73 -4.49
N VAL A 57 3.55 -14.28 -3.37
CA VAL A 57 2.73 -13.58 -2.37
C VAL A 57 3.26 -13.83 -0.96
N GLN A 58 3.22 -12.79 -0.14
CA GLN A 58 3.54 -12.85 1.28
C GLN A 58 2.32 -12.37 2.08
N PHE A 59 1.82 -13.24 2.95
CA PHE A 59 0.78 -12.93 3.93
C PHE A 59 1.41 -12.52 5.25
N ASP A 60 0.71 -11.71 6.04
CA ASP A 60 1.11 -11.39 7.40
C ASP A 60 0.65 -12.45 8.42
N GLY A 61 0.66 -12.11 9.71
CA GLY A 61 0.52 -13.08 10.80
C GLY A 61 -0.88 -13.69 10.89
N ASP A 62 -1.91 -12.87 10.76
CA ASP A 62 -3.33 -13.25 10.78
C ASP A 62 -3.94 -13.32 9.37
N GLY A 63 -3.25 -12.82 8.34
CA GLY A 63 -3.59 -13.06 6.94
C GLY A 63 -4.60 -12.07 6.37
N ASP A 64 -4.81 -10.93 7.03
CA ASP A 64 -5.64 -9.83 6.50
C ASP A 64 -4.89 -9.04 5.41
N ARG A 65 -3.56 -9.21 5.30
CA ARG A 65 -2.70 -8.54 4.30
C ARG A 65 -2.09 -9.51 3.31
N ALA A 66 -1.94 -9.04 2.08
CA ALA A 66 -1.13 -9.68 1.06
C ALA A 66 -0.31 -8.64 0.29
N VAL A 67 0.98 -8.93 0.13
CA VAL A 67 1.88 -8.18 -0.76
C VAL A 67 2.52 -9.14 -1.75
N PHE A 68 2.88 -8.64 -2.93
CA PHE A 68 3.24 -9.48 -4.07
C PHE A 68 4.61 -9.15 -4.63
N VAL A 69 5.18 -10.11 -5.35
CA VAL A 69 6.40 -9.93 -6.15
C VAL A 69 6.15 -10.49 -7.54
N ASP A 70 6.48 -9.75 -8.60
CA ASP A 70 6.34 -10.22 -9.97
C ASP A 70 7.49 -11.18 -10.39
N ALA A 71 7.37 -11.84 -11.54
CA ALA A 71 8.40 -12.72 -12.11
C ALA A 71 9.79 -12.07 -12.27
N ARG A 72 9.86 -10.73 -12.32
CA ARG A 72 11.10 -9.95 -12.45
C ARG A 72 11.66 -9.52 -11.09
N GLY A 73 11.00 -9.89 -10.00
CA GLY A 73 11.41 -9.54 -8.65
C GLY A 73 10.97 -8.14 -8.20
N ASN A 74 10.11 -7.46 -8.96
CA ASN A 74 9.57 -6.16 -8.55
C ASN A 74 8.53 -6.33 -7.46
N PHE A 75 8.57 -5.45 -6.47
CA PHE A 75 7.60 -5.43 -5.38
C PHE A 75 6.28 -4.77 -5.83
N VAL A 76 5.18 -5.43 -5.52
CA VAL A 76 3.81 -5.02 -5.85
C VAL A 76 3.02 -4.94 -4.54
N ASP A 77 2.93 -3.74 -4.01
CA ASP A 77 2.25 -3.45 -2.75
C ASP A 77 0.73 -3.24 -2.93
N GLY A 78 0.06 -2.83 -1.85
CA GLY A 78 -1.37 -2.60 -1.86
C GLY A 78 -1.83 -1.50 -2.83
N ASP A 79 -1.02 -0.47 -3.11
CA ASP A 79 -1.41 0.59 -4.04
C ASP A 79 -1.49 0.05 -5.47
N PHE A 80 -0.51 -0.76 -5.90
CA PHE A 80 -0.58 -1.44 -7.20
C PHE A 80 -1.77 -2.38 -7.30
N VAL A 81 -2.06 -3.14 -6.25
CA VAL A 81 -3.22 -4.06 -6.21
C VAL A 81 -4.53 -3.28 -6.35
N LEU A 82 -4.68 -2.15 -5.66
CA LEU A 82 -5.83 -1.26 -5.80
C LEU A 82 -5.97 -0.73 -7.24
N ALA A 83 -4.87 -0.31 -7.88
CA ALA A 83 -4.89 0.17 -9.26
C ALA A 83 -5.33 -0.93 -10.25
N ILE A 84 -4.80 -2.15 -10.09
CA ILE A 84 -5.16 -3.32 -10.92
C ILE A 84 -6.65 -3.64 -10.78
N PHE A 85 -7.14 -3.75 -9.54
CA PHE A 85 -8.55 -4.03 -9.28
C PHE A 85 -9.48 -2.94 -9.79
N ALA A 86 -9.12 -1.67 -9.58
CA ALA A 86 -9.92 -0.56 -10.07
C ALA A 86 -10.04 -0.57 -11.59
N ARG A 87 -8.94 -0.81 -12.30
CA ARG A 87 -8.93 -0.89 -13.78
C ARG A 87 -9.76 -2.07 -14.28
N ASP A 88 -9.61 -3.24 -13.67
CA ASP A 88 -10.40 -4.42 -14.03
C ASP A 88 -11.89 -4.21 -13.79
N PHE A 89 -12.26 -3.71 -12.60
CA PHE A 89 -13.65 -3.52 -12.24
C PHE A 89 -14.28 -2.40 -13.07
N ALA A 90 -13.54 -1.34 -13.38
CA ALA A 90 -14.02 -0.28 -14.28
C ALA A 90 -14.28 -0.83 -15.70
N ALA A 91 -13.32 -1.58 -16.26
CA ALA A 91 -13.46 -2.18 -17.60
C ALA A 91 -14.67 -3.13 -17.73
N ARG A 92 -15.06 -3.77 -16.62
CA ARG A 92 -16.21 -4.68 -16.54
C ARG A 92 -17.52 -4.00 -16.15
N GLY A 93 -17.51 -2.70 -15.86
CA GLY A 93 -18.68 -1.98 -15.32
C GLY A 93 -19.05 -2.40 -13.89
N TRP A 94 -18.12 -2.99 -13.14
CA TRP A 94 -18.31 -3.48 -11.77
C TRP A 94 -17.89 -2.47 -10.71
N LEU A 95 -17.17 -1.40 -11.07
CA LEU A 95 -16.72 -0.40 -10.10
C LEU A 95 -17.86 0.55 -9.71
N LYS A 96 -18.52 0.26 -8.58
CA LYS A 96 -19.62 1.08 -8.09
C LYS A 96 -19.15 2.50 -7.75
N ASN A 97 -19.93 3.49 -8.18
CA ASN A 97 -19.73 4.91 -7.92
C ASN A 97 -18.38 5.47 -8.40
N ASN A 98 -17.63 4.74 -9.25
CA ASN A 98 -16.32 5.13 -9.80
C ASN A 98 -15.35 5.65 -8.73
N ARG A 99 -15.27 4.97 -7.59
CA ARG A 99 -14.46 5.38 -6.43
C ARG A 99 -13.65 4.21 -5.88
N VAL A 100 -12.44 4.52 -5.44
CA VAL A 100 -11.58 3.67 -4.60
C VAL A 100 -11.32 4.42 -3.31
N VAL A 101 -11.37 3.72 -2.18
CA VAL A 101 -11.04 4.32 -0.87
C VAL A 101 -9.65 3.88 -0.43
N SER A 102 -8.78 4.80 -0.07
CA SER A 102 -7.50 4.48 0.56
C SER A 102 -7.17 5.52 1.62
N THR A 103 -6.05 5.36 2.30
CA THR A 103 -5.63 6.33 3.32
C THR A 103 -4.85 7.49 2.70
N VAL A 104 -4.57 8.50 3.51
CA VAL A 104 -3.64 9.57 3.15
C VAL A 104 -2.24 9.07 2.79
N MET A 105 -1.89 7.81 3.09
CA MET A 105 -0.59 7.21 2.76
C MET A 105 -0.50 6.64 1.34
N ALA A 106 -1.63 6.47 0.63
CA ALA A 106 -1.59 5.96 -0.74
C ALA A 106 -0.76 6.88 -1.63
N ASN A 107 0.08 6.27 -2.45
CA ASN A 107 1.00 7.00 -3.31
C ASN A 107 0.28 7.88 -4.34
N VAL A 108 0.89 9.01 -4.73
CA VAL A 108 0.35 9.88 -5.80
C VAL A 108 0.15 9.10 -7.11
N GLY A 109 1.02 8.15 -7.41
CA GLY A 109 0.88 7.29 -8.59
C GLY A 109 -0.44 6.50 -8.63
N LEU A 110 -0.99 6.11 -7.47
CA LEU A 110 -2.30 5.47 -7.41
C LEU A 110 -3.38 6.46 -7.85
N GLU A 111 -3.34 7.67 -7.31
CA GLU A 111 -4.32 8.72 -7.64
C GLU A 111 -4.29 9.08 -9.13
N GLU A 112 -3.11 9.21 -9.73
CA GLU A 112 -2.95 9.44 -11.16
C GLU A 112 -3.48 8.27 -12.00
N SER A 113 -3.16 7.04 -11.62
CA SER A 113 -3.62 5.84 -12.33
C SER A 113 -5.14 5.69 -12.34
N LEU A 114 -5.80 6.09 -11.25
CA LEU A 114 -7.25 6.08 -11.11
C LEU A 114 -7.89 7.22 -11.90
N ARG A 115 -7.32 8.42 -11.82
CA ARG A 115 -7.78 9.59 -12.58
C ARG A 115 -7.77 9.32 -14.09
N ALA A 116 -6.74 8.63 -14.58
CA ALA A 116 -6.61 8.26 -15.99
C ALA A 116 -7.75 7.35 -16.51
N ILE A 117 -8.44 6.65 -15.63
CA ILE A 117 -9.61 5.80 -15.97
C ILE A 117 -10.94 6.39 -15.45
N GLY A 118 -10.95 7.67 -15.04
CA GLY A 118 -12.15 8.36 -14.55
C GLY A 118 -12.63 7.91 -13.17
N VAL A 119 -11.71 7.37 -12.35
CA VAL A 119 -12.00 6.89 -10.99
C VAL A 119 -11.44 7.86 -9.96
N GLU A 120 -12.26 8.19 -8.96
CA GLU A 120 -11.89 9.09 -7.85
C GLU A 120 -11.24 8.29 -6.71
N LEU A 121 -10.10 8.78 -6.20
CA LEU A 121 -9.49 8.27 -4.97
C LEU A 121 -10.03 9.05 -3.76
N GLU A 122 -10.83 8.40 -2.92
CA GLU A 122 -11.26 8.99 -1.65
C GLU A 122 -10.29 8.63 -0.53
N ARG A 123 -9.64 9.65 0.02
CA ARG A 123 -8.65 9.49 1.10
C ARG A 123 -9.29 9.53 2.49
N THR A 124 -8.78 8.70 3.40
CA THR A 124 -9.14 8.67 4.83
C THR A 124 -7.91 8.80 5.71
N SER A 125 -8.12 9.03 7.01
CA SER A 125 -7.09 8.80 8.02
C SER A 125 -6.55 7.36 7.94
N VAL A 126 -5.31 7.15 8.41
CA VAL A 126 -4.69 5.83 8.45
C VAL A 126 -5.43 4.90 9.40
N GLY A 127 -5.65 3.66 8.97
CA GLY A 127 -6.42 2.64 9.68
C GLY A 127 -7.52 2.03 8.82
N ASP A 128 -7.52 0.70 8.75
CA ASP A 128 -8.54 -0.19 8.16
C ASP A 128 -10.00 0.20 8.48
N LYS A 129 -10.26 0.60 9.73
CA LYS A 129 -11.57 1.06 10.19
C LYS A 129 -12.07 2.23 9.34
N TRP A 130 -11.23 3.25 9.14
CA TRP A 130 -11.63 4.46 8.43
C TRP A 130 -11.89 4.18 6.95
N VAL A 131 -11.07 3.31 6.36
CA VAL A 131 -11.26 2.83 4.98
C VAL A 131 -12.62 2.15 4.86
N THR A 132 -12.90 1.17 5.71
CA THR A 132 -14.15 0.38 5.67
C THR A 132 -15.39 1.24 5.93
N GLU A 133 -15.36 2.14 6.91
CA GLU A 133 -16.45 3.07 7.20
C GLU A 133 -16.74 3.99 6.01
N LYS A 134 -15.68 4.56 5.40
CA LYS A 134 -15.79 5.42 4.23
C LYS A 134 -16.31 4.65 3.01
N MET A 135 -15.83 3.43 2.77
CA MET A 135 -16.34 2.56 1.71
C MET A 135 -17.84 2.34 1.83
N ARG A 136 -18.33 2.04 3.04
CA ARG A 136 -19.78 1.88 3.31
C ARG A 136 -20.54 3.17 3.06
N ALA A 137 -20.06 4.29 3.60
CA ALA A 137 -20.70 5.60 3.46
C ALA A 137 -20.77 6.09 2.00
N ARG A 138 -19.78 5.73 1.18
CA ARG A 138 -19.66 6.12 -0.23
C ARG A 138 -20.15 5.06 -1.21
N GLY A 139 -20.53 3.88 -0.72
CA GLY A 139 -20.88 2.74 -1.53
C GLY A 139 -19.75 2.28 -2.47
N ALA A 140 -18.49 2.46 -2.07
CA ALA A 140 -17.34 1.98 -2.83
C ALA A 140 -17.19 0.46 -2.68
N ARG A 141 -16.78 -0.21 -3.76
CA ARG A 141 -16.55 -1.67 -3.75
C ARG A 141 -15.12 -2.08 -3.40
N ILE A 142 -14.17 -1.19 -3.64
CA ILE A 142 -12.74 -1.44 -3.43
C ILE A 142 -12.22 -0.39 -2.48
N GLY A 143 -11.43 -0.82 -1.51
CA GLY A 143 -10.56 0.06 -0.77
C GLY A 143 -9.45 -0.71 -0.07
N GLY A 144 -8.52 0.00 0.53
CA GLY A 144 -7.42 -0.65 1.23
C GLY A 144 -6.31 0.29 1.62
N GLU A 145 -5.18 -0.31 2.00
CA GLU A 145 -3.97 0.39 2.40
C GLU A 145 -2.77 -0.13 1.61
N GLN A 146 -1.76 0.72 1.45
CA GLN A 146 -0.48 0.37 0.82
C GLN A 146 0.18 -0.87 1.45
N SER A 147 -0.08 -1.15 2.72
CA SER A 147 0.41 -2.32 3.47
C SER A 147 -0.07 -3.66 2.92
N GLY A 148 -1.02 -3.68 1.98
CA GLY A 148 -1.63 -4.89 1.45
C GLY A 148 -2.91 -5.31 2.15
N HIS A 149 -3.43 -4.50 3.08
CA HIS A 149 -4.78 -4.70 3.65
C HIS A 149 -5.80 -4.21 2.61
N ILE A 150 -6.37 -5.15 1.85
CA ILE A 150 -7.30 -4.83 0.75
C ILE A 150 -8.68 -5.37 1.07
N VAL A 151 -9.68 -4.50 0.96
CA VAL A 151 -11.09 -4.78 1.21
C VAL A 151 -11.85 -4.81 -0.11
N LEU A 152 -12.51 -5.93 -0.38
CA LEU A 152 -13.33 -6.15 -1.57
C LEU A 152 -14.77 -6.47 -1.17
N PHE A 153 -15.69 -5.55 -1.42
CA PHE A 153 -17.13 -5.75 -1.23
C PHE A 153 -17.79 -6.35 -2.48
N ASP A 154 -17.24 -7.45 -2.99
CA ASP A 154 -17.75 -8.17 -4.18
C ASP A 154 -18.20 -9.62 -3.90
N GLY A 155 -17.85 -10.18 -2.73
CA GLY A 155 -18.12 -11.59 -2.39
C GLY A 155 -18.61 -11.83 -0.95
N GLY A 156 -19.07 -10.79 -0.25
CA GLY A 156 -19.57 -10.91 1.14
C GLY A 156 -18.51 -10.72 2.24
N HIS A 157 -17.25 -10.44 1.87
CA HIS A 157 -16.21 -10.05 2.80
C HIS A 157 -16.51 -8.67 3.40
N THR A 158 -16.23 -8.50 4.69
CA THR A 158 -16.49 -7.25 5.43
C THR A 158 -15.24 -6.57 5.97
N THR A 159 -14.07 -7.17 5.74
CA THR A 159 -12.75 -6.76 6.25
C THR A 159 -11.67 -7.09 5.21
N GLY A 160 -10.43 -6.63 5.44
CA GLY A 160 -9.29 -7.01 4.62
C GLY A 160 -9.01 -8.51 4.71
N ASP A 161 -8.73 -9.11 3.56
CA ASP A 161 -8.48 -10.55 3.44
C ASP A 161 -7.39 -10.77 2.39
N GLY A 162 -6.19 -11.11 2.86
CA GLY A 162 -5.02 -11.28 2.01
C GLY A 162 -5.18 -12.47 1.07
N LEU A 163 -5.71 -13.58 1.54
CA LEU A 163 -5.91 -14.78 0.73
C LEU A 163 -6.98 -14.54 -0.34
N TYR A 164 -8.10 -13.93 0.02
CA TYR A 164 -9.13 -13.55 -0.95
C TYR A 164 -8.58 -12.57 -1.98
N THR A 165 -7.86 -11.53 -1.55
CA THR A 165 -7.16 -10.58 -2.43
C THR A 165 -6.25 -11.32 -3.43
N THR A 166 -5.51 -12.32 -2.96
CA THR A 166 -4.63 -13.15 -3.80
C THR A 166 -5.41 -13.93 -4.85
N ILE A 167 -6.51 -14.58 -4.46
CA ILE A 167 -7.36 -15.34 -5.37
C ILE A 167 -7.97 -14.43 -6.44
N ARG A 168 -8.46 -13.25 -6.03
CA ARG A 168 -9.04 -12.26 -6.95
C ARG A 168 -8.00 -11.70 -7.92
N LEU A 169 -6.77 -11.47 -7.46
CA LEU A 169 -5.67 -11.06 -8.34
C LEU A 169 -5.31 -12.18 -9.34
N ALA A 170 -5.22 -13.43 -8.87
CA ALA A 170 -4.96 -14.59 -9.72
C ALA A 170 -6.05 -14.79 -10.80
N GLU A 171 -7.32 -14.56 -10.46
CA GLU A 171 -8.43 -14.58 -11.42
C GLU A 171 -8.27 -13.52 -12.52
N ILE A 172 -7.83 -12.30 -12.17
CA ILE A 172 -7.58 -11.25 -13.16
C ILE A 172 -6.40 -11.62 -14.05
N LEU A 173 -5.31 -12.15 -13.48
CA LEU A 173 -4.16 -12.63 -14.25
C LEU A 173 -4.59 -13.71 -15.25
N ALA A 174 -5.31 -14.73 -14.77
CA ALA A 174 -5.77 -15.84 -15.60
C ALA A 174 -6.73 -15.40 -16.70
N ARG A 175 -7.71 -14.54 -16.39
CA ARG A 175 -8.67 -14.05 -17.38
C ARG A 175 -8.03 -13.19 -18.48
N ASN A 176 -7.01 -12.41 -18.13
CA ASN A 176 -6.31 -11.57 -19.10
C ASN A 176 -5.17 -12.30 -19.83
N GLY A 177 -4.78 -13.50 -19.37
CA GLY A 177 -3.59 -14.19 -19.86
C GLY A 177 -2.31 -13.37 -19.68
N ALA A 178 -2.26 -12.52 -18.63
CA ALA A 178 -1.22 -11.52 -18.41
C ALA A 178 -0.36 -11.87 -17.20
N GLN A 179 0.89 -11.41 -17.23
CA GLN A 179 1.81 -11.47 -16.10
C GLN A 179 1.49 -10.35 -15.10
N LEU A 180 1.84 -10.56 -13.82
CA LEU A 180 1.64 -9.54 -12.78
C LEU A 180 2.34 -8.22 -13.12
N SER A 181 3.51 -8.31 -13.74
CA SER A 181 4.29 -7.14 -14.15
C SER A 181 3.61 -6.30 -15.25
N GLU A 182 2.79 -6.92 -16.10
CA GLU A 182 2.03 -6.25 -17.16
C GLU A 182 0.80 -5.56 -16.60
N LEU A 183 0.10 -6.21 -15.66
CA LEU A 183 -1.02 -5.57 -14.96
C LEU A 183 -0.57 -4.42 -14.06
N ALA A 184 0.55 -4.60 -13.34
CA ALA A 184 1.10 -3.58 -12.43
C ALA A 184 1.59 -2.32 -13.16
N ALA A 185 1.89 -2.41 -14.47
CA ALA A 185 2.27 -1.26 -15.30
C ALA A 185 1.16 -0.21 -15.47
N CYS A 186 -0.05 -0.47 -14.94
CA CYS A 186 -1.15 0.50 -14.89
C CYS A 186 -0.86 1.73 -14.00
N MET A 187 0.13 1.63 -13.11
CA MET A 187 0.54 2.65 -12.16
C MET A 187 2.06 2.78 -12.18
N GLN A 188 2.56 4.01 -12.03
CA GLN A 188 3.96 4.27 -11.74
C GLN A 188 4.06 4.81 -10.32
N LYS A 189 4.87 4.17 -9.48
CA LYS A 189 5.06 4.62 -8.10
C LYS A 189 6.06 5.77 -8.05
N TYR A 190 5.67 6.86 -7.41
CA TYR A 190 6.57 7.98 -7.16
C TYR A 190 7.49 7.65 -5.99
N PRO A 191 8.77 8.06 -6.04
CA PRO A 191 9.61 8.11 -4.86
C PRO A 191 8.88 8.75 -3.68
N GLN A 192 9.02 8.15 -2.51
CA GLN A 192 8.41 8.60 -1.27
C GLN A 192 9.47 8.57 -0.16
N VAL A 193 9.58 9.67 0.58
CA VAL A 193 10.43 9.79 1.77
C VAL A 193 9.54 10.04 2.99
N LEU A 194 9.83 9.35 4.09
CA LEU A 194 9.17 9.52 5.37
C LEU A 194 10.21 9.80 6.46
N VAL A 195 10.23 11.01 6.99
CA VAL A 195 11.09 11.42 8.10
C VAL A 195 10.27 11.49 9.38
N ASN A 196 10.76 10.83 10.44
CA ASN A 196 10.13 10.84 11.76
C ASN A 196 10.89 11.79 12.69
N VAL A 197 10.20 12.79 13.24
CA VAL A 197 10.73 13.74 14.23
C VAL A 197 10.09 13.43 15.58
N ARG A 198 10.90 13.16 16.61
CA ARG A 198 10.40 12.93 17.95
C ARG A 198 9.98 14.25 18.58
N VAL A 199 8.76 14.31 19.11
CA VAL A 199 8.20 15.55 19.66
C VAL A 199 7.66 15.31 21.08
N PRO A 200 7.84 16.26 22.03
CA PRO A 200 7.33 16.09 23.39
C PRO A 200 5.81 16.26 23.47
N ARG A 201 5.20 16.97 22.51
CA ARG A 201 3.77 17.29 22.45
C ARG A 201 3.29 17.33 20.99
N LYS A 202 1.96 17.30 20.79
CA LYS A 202 1.31 17.27 19.47
C LYS A 202 0.39 18.48 19.22
N PRO A 203 0.90 19.73 19.31
CA PRO A 203 0.12 20.92 18.92
C PRO A 203 -0.19 20.91 17.41
N PRO A 204 -1.29 21.50 16.92
CA PRO A 204 -1.54 21.58 15.48
C PRO A 204 -0.33 22.19 14.74
N LEU A 205 0.24 21.46 13.78
CA LEU A 205 1.45 21.88 13.07
C LEU A 205 1.25 23.19 12.28
N ASP A 206 0.02 23.41 11.80
CA ASP A 206 -0.36 24.60 11.05
C ASP A 206 -0.41 25.87 11.93
N ASP A 207 -0.42 25.74 13.26
CA ASP A 207 -0.40 26.90 14.15
C ASP A 207 0.96 27.62 14.14
N PHE A 208 2.03 26.95 13.68
CA PHE A 208 3.37 27.51 13.67
C PHE A 208 3.71 28.17 12.32
N PRO A 209 3.87 29.51 12.25
CA PRO A 209 4.21 30.19 11.01
C PRO A 209 5.54 29.72 10.40
N ARG A 210 6.54 29.36 11.23
CA ARG A 210 7.82 28.83 10.74
C ARG A 210 7.64 27.53 9.94
N ILE A 211 6.81 26.60 10.44
CA ILE A 211 6.54 25.32 9.77
C ILE A 211 5.77 25.57 8.47
N ARG A 212 4.70 26.38 8.50
CA ARG A 212 3.92 26.71 7.29
C ARG A 212 4.76 27.37 6.20
N ASN A 213 5.64 28.30 6.57
CA ASN A 213 6.53 28.95 5.63
C ASN A 213 7.50 27.95 5.01
N GLN A 214 8.08 27.04 5.83
CA GLN A 214 8.97 26.01 5.30
C GLN A 214 8.25 25.05 4.35
N VAL A 215 7.04 24.61 4.68
CA VAL A 215 6.21 23.78 3.79
C VAL A 215 5.95 24.49 2.46
N SER A 216 5.63 25.79 2.50
CA SER A 216 5.36 26.57 1.29
C SER A 216 6.62 26.73 0.43
N LEU A 217 7.79 26.95 1.05
CA LEU A 217 9.07 27.00 0.35
C LEU A 217 9.40 25.66 -0.31
N SER A 218 9.27 24.56 0.43
CA SER A 218 9.50 23.21 -0.08
C SER A 218 8.53 22.87 -1.21
N GLN A 219 7.25 23.25 -1.11
CA GLN A 219 6.28 23.04 -2.20
C GLN A 219 6.68 23.79 -3.48
N ASN A 220 7.17 25.02 -3.37
CA ASN A 220 7.65 25.78 -4.54
C ASN A 220 8.88 25.14 -5.21
N VAL A 221 9.76 24.51 -4.43
CA VAL A 221 10.92 23.77 -4.96
C VAL A 221 10.48 22.49 -5.66
N LEU A 222 9.51 21.79 -5.08
CA LEU A 222 9.06 20.48 -5.55
C LEU A 222 8.10 20.55 -6.75
N GLY A 223 7.41 21.67 -6.94
CA GLY A 223 6.42 21.85 -8.01
C GLY A 223 5.09 21.14 -7.74
N ASP A 224 4.24 21.05 -8.78
CA ASP A 224 2.88 20.50 -8.67
C ASP A 224 2.83 18.97 -8.66
N ASP A 225 3.87 18.31 -9.17
CA ASP A 225 3.98 16.84 -9.27
C ASP A 225 4.42 16.18 -7.95
N ALA A 226 4.46 16.95 -6.87
CA ALA A 226 4.91 16.51 -5.57
C ALA A 226 3.90 16.83 -4.47
N ARG A 227 3.87 15.94 -3.47
CA ARG A 227 2.91 16.00 -2.37
C ARG A 227 3.63 15.97 -1.03
N ILE A 228 3.37 16.98 -0.21
CA ILE A 228 3.81 17.05 1.18
C ILE A 228 2.64 16.65 2.09
N LEU A 229 2.89 15.75 3.05
CA LEU A 229 1.96 15.37 4.10
C LEU A 229 2.65 15.45 5.45
N LEU A 230 2.17 16.37 6.29
CA LEU A 230 2.57 16.47 7.69
C LEU A 230 1.48 15.88 8.58
N ARG A 231 1.87 14.98 9.51
CA ARG A 231 0.93 14.42 10.49
C ARG A 231 1.65 13.94 11.74
N TYR A 232 0.93 13.81 12.84
CA TYR A 232 1.43 13.06 13.99
C TYR A 232 1.17 11.57 13.85
N SER A 233 2.03 10.75 14.47
CA SER A 233 1.71 9.34 14.76
C SER A 233 0.56 9.27 15.75
N GLY A 234 -0.38 8.34 15.54
CA GLY A 234 -1.48 8.09 16.48
C GLY A 234 -1.02 7.37 17.75
N THR A 235 0.00 6.53 17.63
CA THR A 235 0.49 5.64 18.69
C THR A 235 1.77 6.14 19.36
N GLU A 236 2.58 6.90 18.64
CA GLU A 236 3.90 7.35 19.10
C GLU A 236 3.98 8.87 19.20
N ASN A 237 4.92 9.37 19.98
CA ASN A 237 5.22 10.80 20.09
C ASN A 237 6.16 11.26 18.96
N LEU A 238 5.68 11.10 17.73
CA LEU A 238 6.40 11.44 16.50
C LEU A 238 5.54 12.37 15.63
N ALA A 239 6.16 13.43 15.09
CA ALA A 239 5.71 14.11 13.88
C ALA A 239 6.31 13.40 12.67
N ARG A 240 5.51 13.20 11.62
CA ARG A 240 5.89 12.51 10.39
C ARG A 240 5.84 13.52 9.25
N VAL A 241 6.96 13.67 8.56
CA VAL A 241 7.10 14.43 7.33
C VAL A 241 7.18 13.44 6.19
N MET A 242 6.12 13.35 5.40
CA MET A 242 6.11 12.53 4.19
C MET A 242 6.13 13.43 2.96
N ILE A 243 7.06 13.17 2.04
CA ILE A 243 7.08 13.83 0.73
C ILE A 243 7.12 12.78 -0.36
N GLU A 244 6.31 12.97 -1.37
CA GLU A 244 6.26 12.17 -2.60
C GLU A 244 6.57 13.08 -3.78
N GLY A 245 7.35 12.60 -4.75
CA GLY A 245 7.71 13.41 -5.92
C GLY A 245 8.65 12.67 -6.87
N PRO A 246 8.87 13.21 -8.08
CA PRO A 246 9.59 12.52 -9.15
C PRO A 246 11.10 12.35 -8.87
N ASP A 247 11.70 13.28 -8.11
CA ASP A 247 13.13 13.26 -7.77
C ASP A 247 13.35 12.88 -6.30
N ALA A 248 13.88 11.67 -6.10
CA ALA A 248 14.15 11.10 -4.77
C ALA A 248 15.14 11.94 -3.94
N ALA A 249 16.14 12.56 -4.58
CA ALA A 249 17.14 13.35 -3.87
C ALA A 249 16.56 14.68 -3.39
N VAL A 250 15.79 15.34 -4.26
CA VAL A 250 15.13 16.62 -3.92
C VAL A 250 14.10 16.41 -2.82
N ILE A 251 13.23 15.40 -2.93
CA ILE A 251 12.21 15.15 -1.89
C ILE A 251 12.85 14.79 -0.54
N ALA A 252 13.99 14.10 -0.53
CA ALA A 252 14.72 13.79 0.70
C ALA A 252 15.31 15.05 1.34
N GLN A 253 15.89 15.94 0.54
CA GLN A 253 16.42 17.21 1.01
C GLN A 253 15.32 18.06 1.65
N GLU A 254 14.17 18.19 0.98
CA GLU A 254 13.05 19.00 1.45
C GLU A 254 12.37 18.39 2.68
N ALA A 255 12.23 17.06 2.75
CA ALA A 255 11.69 16.39 3.92
C ALA A 255 12.56 16.65 5.17
N ASN A 256 13.89 16.60 5.01
CA ASN A 256 14.82 16.92 6.08
C ASN A 256 14.84 18.42 6.45
N ALA A 257 14.60 19.33 5.48
CA ALA A 257 14.45 20.75 5.76
C ALA A 257 13.23 21.03 6.64
N ILE A 258 12.06 20.46 6.30
CA ILE A 258 10.85 20.58 7.11
C ILE A 258 11.04 19.92 8.49
N ALA A 259 11.64 18.73 8.53
CA ALA A 259 11.88 18.01 9.78
C ALA A 259 12.73 18.83 10.78
N ARG A 260 13.79 19.49 10.30
CA ARG A 260 14.62 20.39 11.12
C ARG A 260 13.82 21.58 11.67
N VAL A 261 12.96 22.19 10.87
CA VAL A 261 12.11 23.30 11.35
C VAL A 261 11.11 22.83 12.40
N ILE A 262 10.56 21.62 12.25
CA ILE A 262 9.68 21.02 13.27
C ILE A 262 10.46 20.81 14.58
N GLU A 263 11.67 20.25 14.49
CA GLU A 263 12.55 20.03 15.63
C GLU A 263 12.85 21.34 16.38
N GLU A 264 13.31 22.37 15.68
CA GLU A 264 13.62 23.69 16.27
C GLU A 264 12.42 24.46 16.83
N THR A 265 11.20 24.11 16.42
CA THR A 265 9.99 24.86 16.77
C THR A 265 9.20 24.19 17.89
N ILE A 266 9.26 22.85 17.99
CA ILE A 266 8.43 22.06 18.91
C ILE A 266 9.24 21.49 20.08
N ILE A 267 10.54 21.22 19.88
CA ILE A 267 11.47 20.76 20.92
C ILE A 267 12.12 21.97 21.57
#